data_AF-A0AA43C7M6-F1
#
_entry.id   AF-A0AA43C7M6-F1
#
_cell.length_a   1.000
_cell.length_b   1.000
_cell.length_c   1.000
_cell.angle_alpha   90.00
_cell.angle_beta   90.00
_cell.angle_gamma   90.00
#
_symmetry.space_group_name_H-M   'P 1'
#
loop_
_entity.id
_entity.type
_entity.pdbx_description
1 polymer ?
#
loop_
_entity_poly.entity_id
_entity_poly.type
_entity_poly.pdbx_seq_one_letter_code
_entity_poly.pdbx_strand_id
1 'polypeptide(L)'
;MPNTVPEDELRKITDEYRHIQGEHEREGESGSWRRRQKAQLSDLETRFEQILDRWFQDESIREQWREHLFRAGAEPDPLHEAPRLYRGRSESGSTIEVFETESGDWEYIVDGTVAKRSKAPKSTDSVVQLGGQTFEEVFDAPPEALEVLRTYVAEQPSGGPPWEWASQLFVDGLIDLHFSLTERGQRFIQS
;
A
#
# COMPACT_ATOMS: atom_id res chain seq x y z
N MET A 1 -8.07 7.37 -4.19
CA MET A 1 -6.75 7.70 -3.62
C MET A 1 -5.81 6.78 -4.35
N PRO A 2 -4.69 7.28 -4.92
CA PRO A 2 -3.68 6.38 -5.47
C PRO A 2 -3.37 5.34 -4.41
N ASN A 3 -3.34 4.07 -4.80
CA ASN A 3 -2.97 2.99 -3.89
C ASN A 3 -1.63 3.32 -3.23
N THR A 4 -1.69 3.80 -2.00
CA THR A 4 -0.54 4.36 -1.29
C THR A 4 0.25 3.22 -0.68
N VAL A 5 1.56 3.14 -0.96
CA VAL A 5 2.43 2.16 -0.34
C VAL A 5 2.74 2.55 1.12
N PRO A 6 3.10 1.59 2.00
CA PRO A 6 3.40 1.89 3.40
C PRO A 6 4.42 3.02 3.57
N GLU A 7 5.47 3.04 2.74
CA GLU A 7 6.52 4.04 2.71
C GLU A 7 6.01 5.45 2.43
N ASP A 8 5.01 5.60 1.55
CA ASP A 8 4.41 6.90 1.25
C ASP A 8 3.63 7.46 2.45
N GLU A 9 2.96 6.61 3.24
CA GLU A 9 2.34 7.07 4.48
C GLU A 9 3.37 7.41 5.56
N LEU A 10 4.47 6.66 5.67
CA LEU A 10 5.57 7.02 6.56
C LEU A 10 6.19 8.38 6.18
N ARG A 11 6.35 8.65 4.88
CA ARG A 11 6.82 9.94 4.36
C ARG A 11 5.85 11.07 4.72
N LYS A 12 4.55 10.89 4.47
CA LYS A 12 3.52 11.88 4.85
C LYS A 12 3.53 12.19 6.35
N ILE A 13 3.61 11.16 7.19
CA ILE A 13 3.69 11.33 8.65
C ILE A 13 4.96 12.09 9.03
N THR A 14 6.09 11.79 8.39
CA THR A 14 7.36 12.47 8.65
C THR A 14 7.30 13.95 8.28
N ASP A 15 6.72 14.28 7.12
CA ASP A 15 6.55 15.65 6.67
C ASP A 15 5.62 16.44 7.61
N GLU A 16 4.51 15.84 8.03
CA GLU A 16 3.58 16.45 8.98
C GLU A 16 4.23 16.64 10.37
N TYR A 17 5.00 15.65 10.84
CA TYR A 17 5.73 15.72 12.10
C TYR A 17 6.72 16.89 12.11
N ARG A 18 7.55 16.99 11.07
CA ARG A 18 8.55 18.08 10.92
C ARG A 18 7.88 19.44 10.80
N HIS A 19 6.73 19.51 10.12
CA HIS A 19 5.95 20.75 10.01
C HIS A 19 5.50 21.24 11.38
N ILE A 20 4.84 20.38 12.17
CA ILE A 20 4.35 20.73 13.52
C ILE A 20 5.51 21.06 14.47
N GLN A 21 6.61 20.29 14.40
CA GLN A 21 7.80 20.58 15.21
C GLN A 21 8.38 21.97 14.89
N GLY A 22 8.48 22.31 13.60
CA GLY A 22 8.94 23.63 13.18
C GLY A 22 8.00 24.77 13.56
N GLU A 23 6.68 24.54 13.64
CA GLU A 23 5.72 25.52 14.17
C GLU A 23 5.88 25.73 15.67
N HIS A 24 6.04 24.64 16.45
CA HIS A 24 6.26 24.69 17.90
C HIS A 24 7.52 25.50 18.28
N GLU A 25 8.57 25.43 17.47
CA GLU A 25 9.81 26.20 17.70
C GLU A 25 9.65 27.71 17.43
N ARG A 26 8.68 28.11 16.60
CA ARG A 26 8.47 29.51 16.18
C ARG A 26 7.48 30.28 17.05
N GLU A 27 6.48 29.62 17.64
CA GLU A 27 5.47 30.29 18.46
C GLU A 27 5.74 30.16 19.96
N GLY A 28 5.87 31.31 20.63
CA GLY A 28 6.05 31.41 22.08
C GLY A 28 4.83 30.97 22.92
N GLU A 29 5.09 30.76 24.20
CA GLU A 29 4.30 29.98 25.15
C GLU A 29 2.84 30.39 25.35
N SER A 30 1.91 29.66 24.74
CA SER A 30 0.54 29.52 25.25
C SER A 30 0.24 28.05 25.58
N GLY A 31 -0.08 27.77 26.84
CA GLY A 31 -0.10 26.40 27.39
C GLY A 31 -1.21 25.48 26.88
N SER A 32 -2.26 25.99 26.23
CA SER A 32 -3.29 25.17 25.57
C SER A 32 -2.85 24.71 24.19
N TRP A 33 -2.23 25.61 23.42
CA TRP A 33 -1.72 25.35 22.08
C TRP A 33 -0.56 24.35 22.10
N ARG A 34 0.39 24.52 23.03
CA ARG A 34 1.51 23.58 23.24
C ARG A 34 1.04 22.16 23.60
N ARG A 35 -0.02 22.03 24.41
CA ARG A 35 -0.61 20.72 24.75
C ARG A 35 -1.28 20.07 23.55
N ARG A 36 -1.96 20.85 22.72
CA ARG A 36 -2.59 20.36 21.48
C ARG A 36 -1.53 19.85 20.49
N GLN A 37 -0.48 20.63 20.25
CA GLN A 37 0.60 20.20 19.35
C GLN A 37 1.32 18.95 19.87
N LYS A 38 1.61 18.89 21.18
CA LYS A 38 2.21 17.68 21.78
C LYS A 38 1.33 16.44 21.59
N ALA A 39 0.01 16.59 21.71
CA ALA A 39 -0.91 15.49 21.45
C ALA A 39 -0.90 15.07 19.97
N GLN A 40 -0.82 16.02 19.03
CA GLN A 40 -0.72 15.72 17.60
C GLN A 40 0.59 15.00 17.25
N LEU A 41 1.74 15.46 17.76
CA LEU A 41 3.02 14.77 17.56
C LEU A 41 2.98 13.33 18.10
N SER A 42 2.40 13.13 19.30
CA SER A 42 2.25 11.80 19.89
C SER A 42 1.33 10.87 19.09
N ASP A 43 0.28 11.42 18.45
CA ASP A 43 -0.61 10.65 17.57
C ASP A 43 0.11 10.25 16.28
N LEU A 44 0.88 11.16 15.68
CA LEU A 44 1.73 10.88 14.52
C LEU A 44 2.77 9.81 14.82
N GLU A 45 3.48 9.89 15.95
CA GLU A 45 4.43 8.88 16.41
C GLU A 45 3.76 7.52 16.59
N THR A 46 2.57 7.49 17.19
CA THR A 46 1.80 6.25 17.40
C THR A 46 1.42 5.62 16.06
N ARG A 47 0.93 6.44 15.10
CA ARG A 47 0.56 5.98 13.77
C ARG A 47 1.78 5.49 12.99
N PHE A 48 2.91 6.18 13.12
CA PHE A 48 4.18 5.81 12.50
C PHE A 48 4.65 4.42 12.95
N GLU A 49 4.74 4.19 14.27
CA GLU A 49 5.15 2.89 14.82
C GLU A 49 4.16 1.78 14.46
N GLN A 50 2.85 2.07 14.42
CA GLN A 50 1.87 1.10 13.95
C GLN A 50 2.07 0.67 12.49
N ILE A 51 2.50 1.58 11.60
CA ILE A 51 2.80 1.21 10.22
C ILE A 51 4.08 0.37 10.17
N LEU A 52 5.12 0.76 10.91
CA LEU A 52 6.38 0.00 11.01
C LEU A 52 6.16 -1.44 11.50
N ASP A 53 5.41 -1.59 12.59
CA ASP A 53 5.13 -2.89 13.20
C ASP A 53 4.36 -3.81 12.27
N ARG A 54 3.43 -3.25 11.48
CA ARG A 54 2.52 -4.02 10.62
C ARG A 54 3.15 -4.42 9.28
N TRP A 55 3.99 -3.57 8.71
CA TRP A 55 4.43 -3.70 7.31
C TRP A 55 5.89 -4.08 7.13
N PHE A 56 6.74 -3.81 8.12
CA PHE A 56 8.18 -4.02 8.00
C PHE A 56 8.58 -5.09 9.01
N GLN A 57 9.07 -6.24 8.58
CA GLN A 57 9.57 -7.27 9.52
C GLN A 57 11.03 -7.06 9.90
N ASP A 58 11.79 -6.37 9.05
CA ASP A 58 13.21 -6.10 9.27
C ASP A 58 13.42 -4.92 10.22
N GLU A 59 13.94 -5.21 11.42
CA GLU A 59 14.22 -4.19 12.43
C GLU A 59 15.26 -3.16 11.97
N SER A 60 16.19 -3.54 11.09
CA SER A 60 17.16 -2.59 10.54
C SER A 60 16.51 -1.53 9.67
N ILE A 61 15.44 -1.89 8.95
CA ILE A 61 14.66 -0.94 8.14
C ILE A 61 13.79 -0.07 9.04
N ARG A 62 13.17 -0.65 10.07
CA ARG A 62 12.40 0.12 11.06
C ARG A 62 13.27 1.17 11.74
N GLU A 63 14.50 0.82 12.12
CA GLU A 63 15.42 1.77 12.75
C GLU A 63 15.85 2.89 11.79
N GLN A 64 16.08 2.59 10.51
CA GLN A 64 16.37 3.64 9.52
C GLN A 64 15.18 4.61 9.35
N TRP A 65 13.94 4.09 9.35
CA TRP A 65 12.75 4.92 9.35
C TRP A 65 12.64 5.79 10.62
N ARG A 66 12.92 5.24 11.79
CA ARG A 66 12.95 6.02 13.05
C ARG A 66 14.04 7.08 13.03
N GLU A 67 15.22 6.75 12.50
CA GLU A 67 16.31 7.71 12.33
C GLU A 67 15.92 8.84 11.36
N HIS A 68 15.24 8.51 10.27
CA HIS A 68 14.68 9.50 9.34
C HIS A 68 13.70 10.46 10.04
N LEU A 69 12.75 9.93 10.83
CA LEU A 69 11.75 10.73 11.54
C LEU A 69 12.39 11.62 12.62
N PHE A 70 13.12 11.02 13.56
CA PHE A 70 13.55 11.68 14.80
C PHE A 70 14.90 12.40 14.71
N ARG A 71 15.76 12.01 13.77
CA ARG A 71 17.14 12.52 13.66
C ARG A 71 17.47 13.11 12.29
N ALA A 72 16.47 13.22 11.42
CA ALA A 72 16.65 13.68 10.04
C ALA A 72 17.72 12.86 9.28
N GLY A 73 17.77 11.54 9.54
CA GLY A 73 18.56 10.60 8.75
C GLY A 73 18.08 10.53 7.28
N ALA A 74 18.84 9.80 6.45
CA ALA A 74 18.41 9.54 5.08
C ALA A 74 17.09 8.76 5.04
N GLU A 75 16.25 9.03 4.04
CA GLU A 75 15.06 8.19 3.81
C GLU A 75 15.52 6.80 3.35
N PRO A 76 14.95 5.71 3.90
CA PRO A 76 15.25 4.36 3.45
C PRO A 76 14.83 4.13 2.00
N ASP A 77 15.49 3.19 1.31
CA ASP A 77 15.06 2.77 -0.02
C ASP A 77 13.67 2.11 0.04
N PRO A 78 12.80 2.34 -0.97
CA PRO A 78 11.47 1.74 -1.01
C PRO A 78 11.56 0.22 -1.14
N LEU A 79 10.76 -0.50 -0.33
CA LEU A 79 10.73 -1.96 -0.34
C LEU A 79 9.48 -2.50 -1.05
N HIS A 80 8.35 -1.80 -0.96
CA HIS A 80 7.11 -2.21 -1.58
C HIS A 80 6.94 -1.57 -2.96
N GLU A 81 6.62 -2.41 -3.94
CA GLU A 81 6.11 -1.96 -5.22
C GLU A 81 4.68 -1.45 -5.08
N ALA A 82 4.25 -0.60 -6.01
CA ALA A 82 2.86 -0.17 -6.08
C ALA A 82 1.95 -1.40 -6.26
N PRO A 83 0.86 -1.52 -5.50
CA PRO A 83 0.02 -2.70 -5.56
C PRO A 83 -0.72 -2.78 -6.89
N ARG A 84 -0.77 -3.98 -7.47
CA ARG A 84 -1.35 -4.22 -8.80
C ARG A 84 -2.87 -4.14 -8.78
N LEU A 85 -3.46 -3.36 -9.68
CA LEU A 85 -4.92 -3.33 -9.87
C LEU A 85 -5.45 -4.56 -10.59
N TYR A 86 -4.60 -5.14 -11.45
CA TYR A 86 -4.89 -6.35 -12.22
C TYR A 86 -3.59 -6.99 -12.67
N ARG A 87 -3.58 -8.32 -12.76
CA ARG A 87 -2.57 -9.08 -13.48
C ARG A 87 -3.25 -10.22 -14.18
N GLY A 88 -2.94 -10.42 -15.45
CA GLY A 88 -3.55 -11.52 -16.19
C GLY A 88 -2.57 -12.18 -17.14
N ARG A 89 -2.93 -13.38 -17.57
CA ARG A 89 -2.15 -14.17 -18.52
C ARG A 89 -3.00 -14.50 -19.73
N SER A 90 -2.45 -14.35 -20.92
CA SER A 90 -3.11 -14.78 -22.16
C SER A 90 -2.85 -16.26 -22.43
N GLU A 91 -3.62 -16.86 -23.36
CA GLU A 91 -3.36 -18.21 -23.87
C GLU A 91 -1.96 -18.34 -24.49
N SER A 92 -1.43 -17.26 -25.09
CA SER A 92 -0.07 -17.26 -25.66
C SER A 92 1.02 -17.15 -24.60
N GLY A 93 0.65 -17.01 -23.32
CA GLY A 93 1.56 -16.91 -22.19
C GLY A 93 2.05 -15.49 -21.87
N SER A 94 1.59 -14.48 -22.61
CA SER A 94 1.92 -13.07 -22.35
C SER A 94 1.30 -12.63 -21.03
N THR A 95 1.96 -11.71 -20.32
CA THR A 95 1.45 -11.18 -19.04
C THR A 95 1.07 -9.72 -19.20
N ILE A 96 -0.10 -9.37 -18.67
CA ILE A 96 -0.52 -7.98 -18.50
C ILE A 96 -0.50 -7.63 -17.01
N GLU A 97 -0.02 -6.45 -16.69
CA GLU A 97 -0.10 -5.84 -15.36
C GLU A 97 -0.74 -4.46 -15.50
N VAL A 98 -1.58 -4.10 -14.53
CA VAL A 98 -2.25 -2.80 -14.50
C VAL A 98 -1.98 -2.13 -13.17
N PHE A 99 -1.50 -0.89 -13.25
CA PHE A 99 -1.17 -0.07 -12.10
C PHE A 99 -1.88 1.27 -12.17
N GLU A 100 -2.09 1.89 -11.01
CA GLU A 100 -2.49 3.30 -10.92
C GLU A 100 -1.25 4.18 -11.03
N THR A 101 -1.33 5.21 -11.85
CA THR A 101 -0.33 6.27 -11.92
C THR A 101 -0.60 7.32 -10.83
N GLU A 102 0.39 8.16 -10.54
CA GLU A 102 0.22 9.31 -9.63
C GLU A 102 -0.94 10.23 -10.02
N SER A 103 -1.27 10.30 -11.31
CA SER A 103 -2.37 11.11 -11.85
C SER A 103 -3.77 10.49 -11.67
N GLY A 104 -3.84 9.26 -11.14
CA GLY A 104 -5.07 8.46 -11.05
C GLY A 104 -5.49 7.80 -12.37
N ASP A 105 -4.69 7.94 -13.43
CA ASP A 105 -4.85 7.17 -14.66
C ASP A 105 -4.28 5.77 -14.49
N TRP A 106 -4.78 4.84 -15.29
CA TRP A 106 -4.34 3.46 -15.34
C TRP A 106 -3.28 3.27 -16.41
N GLU A 107 -2.19 2.60 -16.03
CA GLU A 107 -1.13 2.17 -16.92
C GLU A 107 -1.21 0.65 -17.11
N TYR A 108 -1.28 0.22 -18.37
CA TYR A 108 -1.31 -1.18 -18.78
C TYR A 108 0.06 -1.54 -19.35
N ILE A 109 0.69 -2.53 -18.73
CA ILE A 109 2.02 -3.01 -19.06
C ILE A 109 1.87 -4.44 -19.59
N VAL A 110 2.38 -4.72 -20.78
CA VAL A 110 2.41 -6.07 -21.36
C VAL A 110 3.87 -6.50 -21.47
N ASP A 111 4.21 -7.63 -20.84
CA ASP A 111 5.56 -8.19 -20.82
C ASP A 111 6.65 -7.15 -20.45
N GLY A 112 6.36 -6.34 -19.42
CA GLY A 112 7.25 -5.29 -18.93
C GLY A 112 7.28 -4.00 -19.77
N THR A 113 6.50 -3.90 -20.85
CA THR A 113 6.43 -2.70 -21.70
C THR A 113 5.09 -2.00 -21.57
N VAL A 114 5.10 -0.68 -21.36
CA VAL A 114 3.87 0.12 -21.33
C VAL A 114 3.16 0.04 -22.69
N ALA A 115 1.98 -0.59 -22.71
CA ALA A 115 1.17 -0.78 -23.91
C ALA A 115 0.10 0.31 -24.06
N LYS A 116 -0.46 0.80 -22.94
CA LYS A 116 -1.55 1.78 -22.93
C LYS A 116 -1.59 2.57 -21.61
N ARG A 117 -2.02 3.82 -21.69
CA ARG A 117 -2.53 4.60 -20.54
C ARG A 117 -3.96 5.03 -20.79
N SER A 118 -4.81 5.01 -19.77
CA SER A 118 -6.18 5.54 -19.87
C SER A 118 -6.72 6.00 -18.52
N LYS A 119 -7.78 6.81 -18.53
CA LYS A 119 -8.55 7.11 -17.32
C LYS A 119 -8.99 5.83 -16.61
N ALA A 120 -9.04 5.86 -15.28
CA ALA A 120 -9.57 4.77 -14.49
C ALA A 120 -10.99 4.39 -14.95
N PRO A 121 -11.26 3.09 -15.19
CA PRO A 121 -12.62 2.63 -15.41
C PRO A 121 -13.43 2.73 -14.10
N LYS A 122 -14.76 2.59 -14.19
CA LYS A 122 -15.62 2.57 -13.00
C LYS A 122 -15.46 1.29 -12.17
N SER A 123 -15.08 0.21 -12.82
CA SER A 123 -14.81 -1.09 -12.23
C SER A 123 -13.92 -1.87 -13.18
N THR A 124 -13.26 -2.89 -12.63
CA THR A 124 -12.35 -3.74 -13.38
C THR A 124 -12.92 -5.13 -13.50
N ASP A 125 -13.11 -5.59 -14.72
CA ASP A 125 -13.55 -6.96 -14.97
C ASP A 125 -12.42 -7.95 -14.65
N SER A 126 -12.76 -9.20 -14.33
CA SER A 126 -11.80 -10.30 -14.14
C SER A 126 -11.08 -10.70 -15.44
N VAL A 127 -11.56 -10.20 -16.58
CA VAL A 127 -10.99 -10.44 -17.90
C VAL A 127 -10.66 -9.11 -18.56
N VAL A 128 -9.40 -8.91 -18.92
CA VAL A 128 -8.95 -7.72 -19.65
C VAL A 128 -8.69 -8.07 -21.11
N GLN A 129 -9.24 -7.26 -22.02
CA GLN A 129 -8.96 -7.37 -23.45
C GLN A 129 -8.08 -6.20 -23.90
N LEU A 130 -6.93 -6.51 -24.49
CA LEU A 130 -6.00 -5.51 -25.01
C LEU A 130 -5.28 -6.04 -26.25
N GLY A 131 -5.22 -5.25 -27.32
CA GLY A 131 -4.50 -5.62 -28.54
C GLY A 131 -5.01 -6.89 -29.24
N GLY A 132 -6.30 -7.23 -29.08
CA GLY A 132 -6.88 -8.46 -29.61
C GLY A 132 -6.54 -9.73 -28.83
N GLN A 133 -5.87 -9.60 -27.68
CA GLN A 133 -5.65 -10.68 -26.73
C GLN A 133 -6.62 -10.56 -25.56
N THR A 134 -7.00 -11.72 -25.02
CA THR A 134 -7.74 -11.85 -23.78
C THR A 134 -6.78 -12.31 -22.70
N PHE A 135 -6.80 -11.63 -21.56
CA PHE A 135 -6.01 -11.98 -20.38
C PHE A 135 -6.97 -12.41 -19.28
N GLU A 136 -6.73 -13.60 -18.73
CA GLU A 136 -7.44 -14.10 -17.56
C GLU A 136 -6.67 -13.72 -16.30
N GLU A 137 -7.38 -13.29 -15.26
CA GLU A 137 -6.74 -12.82 -14.03
C GLU A 137 -5.96 -13.95 -13.34
N VAL A 138 -4.75 -13.63 -12.89
CA VAL A 138 -3.88 -14.53 -12.14
C VAL A 138 -3.38 -13.83 -10.87
N PHE A 139 -2.96 -14.63 -9.89
CA PHE A 139 -2.47 -14.15 -8.60
C PHE A 139 -1.05 -14.65 -8.37
N ASP A 140 -0.18 -13.76 -7.95
CA ASP A 140 1.22 -14.04 -7.64
C ASP A 140 1.42 -14.39 -6.16
N ALA A 141 0.50 -13.98 -5.30
CA ALA A 141 0.58 -14.32 -3.89
C ALA A 141 0.67 -15.85 -3.72
N PRO A 142 1.53 -16.36 -2.81
CA PRO A 142 1.65 -17.79 -2.58
C PRO A 142 0.30 -18.44 -2.25
N PRO A 143 0.05 -19.70 -2.64
CA PRO A 143 -1.21 -20.39 -2.33
C PRO A 143 -1.58 -20.34 -0.83
N GLU A 144 -0.59 -20.43 0.05
CA GLU A 144 -0.77 -20.32 1.50
C GLU A 144 -1.28 -18.94 1.92
N ALA A 145 -0.76 -17.87 1.32
CA ALA A 145 -1.22 -16.50 1.56
C ALA A 145 -2.68 -16.31 1.09
N LEU A 146 -3.00 -16.87 -0.08
CA LEU A 146 -4.33 -16.82 -0.67
C LEU A 146 -5.37 -17.55 0.20
N GLU A 147 -5.04 -18.73 0.71
CA GLU A 147 -5.90 -19.48 1.63
C GLU A 147 -6.12 -18.74 2.94
N VAL A 148 -5.04 -18.17 3.52
CA VAL A 148 -5.15 -17.35 4.73
C VAL A 148 -6.07 -16.14 4.50
N LEU A 149 -5.99 -15.48 3.34
CA LEU A 149 -6.89 -14.38 3.00
C LEU A 149 -8.35 -14.86 2.91
N ARG A 150 -8.62 -16.03 2.30
CA ARG A 150 -9.98 -16.62 2.26
C ARG A 150 -10.52 -16.89 3.66
N THR A 151 -9.71 -17.48 4.54
CA THR A 151 -10.08 -17.74 5.94
C THR A 151 -10.41 -16.44 6.68
N TYR A 152 -9.53 -15.43 6.58
CA TYR A 152 -9.73 -14.12 7.22
C TYR A 152 -11.06 -13.47 6.82
N VAL A 153 -11.42 -13.53 5.54
CA VAL A 153 -12.67 -12.98 5.02
C VAL A 153 -13.89 -13.79 5.48
N ALA A 154 -13.78 -15.12 5.51
CA ALA A 154 -14.88 -16.02 5.89
C ALA A 154 -15.22 -15.94 7.40
N GLU A 155 -14.21 -15.74 8.26
CA GLU A 155 -14.36 -15.81 9.72
C GLU A 155 -14.79 -14.50 10.39
N GLN A 156 -15.06 -13.43 9.61
CA GLN A 156 -15.52 -12.09 10.02
C GLN A 156 -15.14 -11.60 11.45
N PRO A 157 -14.50 -10.43 11.51
CA PRO A 157 -13.12 -10.22 11.95
C PRO A 157 -12.91 -10.59 13.43
N SER A 158 -12.87 -11.88 13.74
CA SER A 158 -12.52 -12.35 15.09
C SER A 158 -11.03 -12.75 15.21
N GLY A 159 -10.37 -13.00 14.07
CA GLY A 159 -8.93 -13.22 13.95
C GLY A 159 -8.17 -11.94 13.61
N GLY A 160 -6.91 -11.86 14.03
CA GLY A 160 -6.00 -10.80 13.59
C GLY A 160 -5.69 -10.90 12.09
N PRO A 161 -5.30 -9.79 11.43
CA PRO A 161 -4.87 -9.78 10.04
C PRO A 161 -3.73 -10.78 9.76
N PRO A 162 -3.56 -11.23 8.51
CA PRO A 162 -2.50 -12.15 8.13
C PRO A 162 -1.15 -11.45 8.02
N TRP A 163 -0.58 -11.05 9.16
CA TRP A 163 0.62 -10.23 9.25
C TRP A 163 1.83 -10.81 8.51
N GLU A 164 1.97 -12.13 8.49
CA GLU A 164 3.08 -12.81 7.80
C GLU A 164 3.01 -12.65 6.28
N TRP A 165 1.81 -12.57 5.71
CA TRP A 165 1.58 -12.53 4.26
C TRP A 165 1.18 -11.13 3.76
N ALA A 166 1.18 -10.13 4.65
CA ALA A 166 0.68 -8.78 4.37
C ALA A 166 1.35 -8.17 3.13
N SER A 167 2.69 -8.22 3.06
CA SER A 167 3.44 -7.64 1.93
C SER A 167 3.11 -8.33 0.61
N GLN A 168 3.00 -9.66 0.57
CA GLN A 168 2.69 -10.40 -0.66
C GLN A 168 1.26 -10.13 -1.11
N LEU A 169 0.29 -10.13 -0.18
CA LEU A 169 -1.11 -9.83 -0.48
C LEU A 169 -1.29 -8.37 -0.93
N PHE A 170 -0.51 -7.44 -0.37
CA PHE A 170 -0.52 -6.04 -0.75
C PHE A 170 0.08 -5.83 -2.13
N VAL A 171 1.29 -6.33 -2.41
CA VAL A 171 1.95 -6.17 -3.72
C VAL A 171 1.11 -6.78 -4.86
N ASP A 172 0.48 -7.94 -4.61
CA ASP A 172 -0.46 -8.53 -5.57
C ASP A 172 -1.81 -7.77 -5.67
N GLY A 173 -1.98 -6.76 -4.82
CA GLY A 173 -3.09 -5.81 -4.82
C GLY A 173 -4.39 -6.39 -4.28
N LEU A 174 -4.34 -7.40 -3.41
CA LEU A 174 -5.52 -8.05 -2.83
C LEU A 174 -6.05 -7.32 -1.60
N ILE A 175 -5.16 -6.68 -0.86
CA ILE A 175 -5.48 -5.85 0.30
C ILE A 175 -4.88 -4.46 0.14
N ASP A 176 -5.52 -3.47 0.77
CA ASP A 176 -4.95 -2.12 0.90
C ASP A 176 -4.08 -2.00 2.17
N LEU A 177 -3.53 -0.80 2.39
CA LEU A 177 -2.71 -0.47 3.56
C LEU A 177 -3.45 -0.68 4.90
N HIS A 178 -4.78 -0.67 4.86
CA HIS A 178 -5.67 -0.86 6.00
C HIS A 178 -6.19 -2.30 6.12
N PHE A 179 -5.61 -3.24 5.35
CA PHE A 179 -6.00 -4.66 5.33
C PHE A 179 -7.46 -4.88 4.88
N SER A 180 -8.04 -3.91 4.18
CA SER A 180 -9.34 -4.06 3.53
C SER A 180 -9.16 -4.69 2.16
N LEU A 181 -10.12 -5.50 1.73
CA LEU A 181 -10.11 -6.05 0.38
C LEU A 181 -10.22 -4.94 -0.67
N THR A 182 -9.30 -4.95 -1.62
CA THR A 182 -9.40 -4.13 -2.84
C THR A 182 -10.45 -4.72 -3.80
N GLU A 183 -10.73 -4.04 -4.92
CA GLU A 183 -11.54 -4.63 -6.00
C GLU A 183 -10.94 -5.95 -6.51
N ARG A 184 -9.62 -6.04 -6.61
CA ARG A 184 -8.93 -7.26 -7.04
C ARG A 184 -9.03 -8.37 -5.99
N GLY A 185 -8.87 -8.03 -4.72
CA GLY A 185 -9.12 -8.96 -3.62
C GLY A 185 -10.55 -9.48 -3.62
N GLN A 186 -11.53 -8.62 -3.91
CA GLN A 186 -12.93 -9.04 -4.04
C GLN A 186 -13.14 -10.01 -5.20
N ARG A 187 -12.51 -9.79 -6.36
CA ARG A 187 -12.56 -10.73 -7.49
C ARG A 187 -11.94 -12.07 -7.15
N PHE A 188 -10.80 -12.09 -6.44
CA PHE A 188 -10.19 -13.33 -5.95
C PHE A 188 -11.13 -14.13 -5.03
N ILE A 189 -11.80 -13.46 -4.09
CA ILE A 189 -12.73 -14.14 -3.18
C ILE A 189 -13.96 -14.71 -3.92
N GLN A 190 -14.37 -14.06 -5.01
CA GLN A 190 -15.53 -14.44 -5.83
C GLN A 190 -15.20 -15.48 -6.92
N SER A 191 -13.92 -15.67 -7.25
CA SER A 191 -13.43 -16.73 -8.14
C SER A 191 -13.30 -18.07 -7.43
#